data_AF-A0A0N1MH29-F1
#
_entry.id   AF-A0A0N1MH29-F1
#
_cell.length_a   1.000
_cell.length_b   1.000
_cell.length_c   1.000
_cell.angle_alpha   90.00
_cell.angle_beta   90.00
_cell.angle_gamma   90.00
#
_symmetry.space_group_name_H-M   'P 1'
#
loop_
_entity.id
_entity.type
_entity.pdbx_description
1 polymer ?
#
loop_
_entity_poly.entity_id
_entity_poly.type
_entity_poly.pdbx_seq_one_letter_code
_entity_poly.pdbx_strand_id
1 'polypeptide(L)'
;MEKNNEVTNIFITVSDAKIFLPKFNINTVEVNTAAYNIARNYNLSIYKTIIVNHEGKIKYNISERNSYGNITDSYKEISTKTIKRLSILWNIRKDSIAPCNICEFRLCCTVAHIPLKKENGYAVNCNYDPYKAELN
;
A
#
# COMPACT_ATOMS: atom_id res chain seq x y z
N MET A 1 33.52 -21.50 -18.00
CA MET A 1 32.23 -21.67 -18.71
C MET A 1 31.36 -20.48 -18.36
N GLU A 2 31.36 -19.47 -19.22
CA GLU A 2 30.54 -18.26 -19.05
C GLU A 2 29.07 -18.60 -19.27
N LYS A 3 28.21 -18.24 -18.33
CA LYS A 3 26.75 -18.29 -18.49
C LYS A 3 26.32 -17.08 -19.31
N ASN A 4 26.05 -17.30 -20.60
CA ASN A 4 25.34 -16.31 -21.42
C ASN A 4 23.90 -16.21 -20.93
N ASN A 5 23.61 -15.19 -20.13
CA ASN A 5 22.24 -14.73 -19.92
C ASN A 5 21.81 -14.01 -21.20
N GLU A 6 21.10 -14.71 -22.08
CA GLU A 6 20.41 -14.06 -23.19
C GLU A 6 19.39 -13.07 -22.63
N VAL A 7 19.71 -11.78 -22.68
CA VAL A 7 18.77 -10.71 -22.38
C VAL A 7 17.84 -10.60 -23.57
N THR A 8 16.63 -11.14 -23.44
CA THR A 8 15.59 -10.97 -24.46
C THR A 8 15.11 -9.52 -24.43
N ASN A 9 15.61 -8.69 -25.34
CA ASN A 9 15.10 -7.33 -25.51
C ASN A 9 13.76 -7.41 -26.27
N ILE A 10 12.66 -7.11 -25.59
CA ILE A 10 11.34 -6.99 -26.19
C ILE A 10 11.11 -5.51 -26.51
N PHE A 11 11.12 -5.16 -27.79
CA PHE A 11 10.77 -3.82 -28.26
C PHE A 11 9.26 -3.79 -28.54
N ILE A 12 8.52 -2.96 -27.79
CA ILE A 12 7.08 -2.77 -27.98
C ILE A 12 6.86 -1.47 -28.77
N THR A 13 6.25 -1.57 -29.94
CA THR A 13 5.99 -0.40 -30.81
C THR A 13 4.61 0.23 -30.52
N VAL A 14 4.51 1.55 -30.65
CA VAL A 14 3.39 2.41 -30.21
C VAL A 14 2.02 2.06 -30.83
N SER A 15 1.98 1.31 -31.94
CA SER A 15 0.73 0.89 -32.60
C SER A 15 0.00 -0.29 -31.93
N ASP A 16 0.60 -0.91 -30.90
CA ASP A 16 0.06 -2.11 -30.23
C ASP A 16 -0.75 -1.81 -28.97
N ALA A 17 -1.48 -0.69 -28.93
CA ALA A 17 -2.35 -0.32 -27.80
C ALA A 17 -3.40 -1.40 -27.45
N LYS A 18 -3.66 -2.36 -28.35
CA LYS A 18 -4.53 -3.53 -28.11
C LYS A 18 -3.85 -4.66 -27.32
N ILE A 19 -2.52 -4.69 -27.20
CA ILE A 19 -1.77 -5.70 -26.42
C ILE A 19 -1.86 -5.42 -24.91
N PHE A 20 -2.04 -4.16 -24.51
CA PHE A 20 -2.14 -3.75 -23.10
C PHE A 20 -3.56 -3.74 -22.54
N LEU A 21 -4.55 -4.19 -23.32
CA LEU A 21 -5.86 -4.48 -22.76
C LEU A 21 -5.87 -5.97 -22.41
N PRO A 22 -5.52 -6.37 -21.17
CA PRO A 22 -5.90 -7.70 -20.73
C PRO A 22 -7.40 -7.81 -21.03
N LYS A 23 -7.78 -8.81 -21.83
CA LYS A 23 -9.19 -9.14 -22.03
C LYS A 23 -9.72 -9.54 -20.66
N PHE A 24 -10.20 -8.57 -19.91
CA PHE A 24 -10.71 -8.76 -18.56
C PHE A 24 -11.95 -9.65 -18.67
N ASN A 25 -11.78 -10.91 -18.30
CA ASN A 25 -12.89 -11.84 -18.15
C ASN A 25 -12.86 -12.40 -16.72
N ILE A 26 -14.01 -12.85 -16.21
CA ILE A 26 -14.10 -13.38 -14.85
C ILE A 26 -13.20 -14.60 -14.62
N ASN A 27 -12.91 -15.38 -15.68
CA ASN A 27 -12.01 -16.53 -15.64
C ASN A 27 -10.52 -16.14 -15.62
N THR A 28 -10.18 -14.86 -15.83
CA THR A 28 -8.83 -14.28 -15.73
C THR A 28 -8.64 -13.49 -14.44
N VAL A 29 -9.67 -13.43 -13.58
CA VAL A 29 -9.58 -12.82 -12.26
C VAL A 29 -9.05 -13.87 -11.30
N GLU A 30 -7.82 -13.67 -10.83
CA GLU A 30 -7.23 -14.49 -9.78
C GLU A 30 -7.28 -13.76 -8.43
N VAL A 31 -7.53 -14.52 -7.36
CA VAL A 31 -7.44 -13.99 -6.00
C VAL A 31 -5.97 -13.78 -5.66
N ASN A 32 -5.59 -12.56 -5.34
CA ASN A 32 -4.24 -12.28 -4.84
C ASN A 32 -4.09 -12.81 -3.39
N THR A 33 -3.68 -14.07 -3.26
CA THR A 33 -3.51 -14.75 -1.97
C THR A 33 -2.49 -14.05 -1.08
N ALA A 34 -1.44 -13.47 -1.67
CA ALA A 34 -0.44 -12.71 -0.92
C ALA A 34 -1.04 -11.44 -0.28
N ALA A 35 -1.79 -10.67 -1.06
CA ALA A 35 -2.51 -9.49 -0.57
C ALA A 35 -3.52 -9.86 0.51
N TYR A 36 -4.29 -10.93 0.31
CA TYR A 36 -5.23 -11.43 1.32
C TYR A 36 -4.53 -11.80 2.64
N ASN A 37 -3.43 -12.56 2.58
CA ASN A 37 -2.67 -12.96 3.76
C ASN A 37 -2.05 -11.75 4.49
N ILE A 38 -1.58 -10.74 3.75
CA ILE A 38 -1.13 -9.48 4.33
C ILE A 38 -2.31 -8.78 5.02
N ALA A 39 -3.43 -8.61 4.33
CA ALA A 39 -4.59 -7.86 4.83
C ALA A 39 -5.25 -8.51 6.07
N ARG A 40 -5.13 -9.83 6.21
CA ARG A 40 -5.59 -10.55 7.41
C ARG A 40 -4.77 -10.24 8.66
N ASN A 41 -3.48 -9.97 8.50
CA ASN A 41 -2.55 -9.81 9.62
C ASN A 41 -2.12 -8.35 9.83
N TYR A 42 -2.20 -7.54 8.79
CA TYR A 42 -1.73 -6.16 8.73
C TYR A 42 -2.67 -5.31 7.87
N ASN A 43 -2.47 -4.00 7.87
CA ASN A 43 -3.19 -3.12 6.96
C ASN A 43 -2.54 -3.13 5.58
N LEU A 44 -3.25 -3.69 4.60
CA LEU A 44 -2.78 -3.88 3.22
C LEU A 44 -2.24 -2.60 2.58
N SER A 45 -2.79 -1.43 2.90
CA SER A 45 -2.41 -0.17 2.25
C SER A 45 -1.18 0.51 2.84
N ILE A 46 -0.74 0.14 4.04
CA ILE A 46 0.39 0.78 4.72
C ILE A 46 1.49 -0.18 5.14
N TYR A 47 1.22 -1.48 5.26
CA TYR A 47 2.21 -2.47 5.71
C TYR A 47 3.46 -2.45 4.82
N LYS A 48 4.62 -2.18 5.44
CA LYS A 48 5.92 -2.07 4.76
C LYS A 48 5.95 -1.11 3.56
N THR A 49 4.97 -0.21 3.48
CA THR A 49 4.89 0.79 2.42
C THR A 49 5.72 2.00 2.81
N ILE A 50 6.55 2.44 1.87
CA ILE A 50 7.42 3.61 1.99
C ILE A 50 7.31 4.41 0.70
N ILE A 51 7.10 5.70 0.82
CA ILE A 51 7.07 6.65 -0.28
C ILE A 51 8.20 7.64 -0.07
N VAL A 52 8.94 7.94 -1.14
CA VAL A 52 9.99 8.95 -1.12
C VAL A 52 9.57 10.07 -2.06
N ASN A 53 9.51 11.30 -1.57
CA ASN A 53 9.17 12.44 -2.42
C ASN A 53 10.40 12.93 -3.23
N HIS A 54 10.19 13.91 -4.11
CA HIS A 54 11.26 14.48 -4.95
C HIS A 54 12.41 15.15 -4.16
N GLU A 55 12.23 15.45 -2.88
CA GLU A 55 13.26 16.00 -2.00
C GLU A 55 14.00 14.91 -1.20
N GLY A 56 13.70 13.63 -1.46
CA GLY A 56 14.25 12.49 -0.72
C GLY A 56 13.56 12.23 0.63
N LYS A 57 12.53 12.99 1.01
CA LYS A 57 11.83 12.79 2.30
C LYS A 57 11.04 11.49 2.30
N ILE A 58 11.24 10.70 3.34
CA ILE A 58 10.59 9.41 3.56
C ILE A 58 9.22 9.65 4.23
N LYS A 59 8.17 9.14 3.59
CA LYS A 59 6.76 9.20 3.99
C LYS A 59 6.16 7.80 3.89
N TYR A 60 4.94 7.60 4.41
CA TYR A 60 4.20 6.34 4.17
C TYR A 60 3.04 6.51 3.18
N ASN A 61 2.55 7.74 2.94
CA ASN A 61 1.60 8.04 1.88
C ASN A 61 1.92 9.39 1.20
N ILE A 62 1.27 9.66 0.07
CA ILE A 62 1.50 10.87 -0.73
C ILE A 62 1.02 12.13 -0.01
N SER A 63 -0.09 12.02 0.73
CA SER A 63 -0.76 13.14 1.39
C SER A 63 -0.16 13.51 2.76
N GLU A 64 0.81 12.74 3.26
CA GLU A 64 1.42 12.97 4.57
C GLU A 64 2.26 14.25 4.53
N ARG A 65 2.04 15.11 5.52
CA ARG A 65 2.76 16.37 5.67
C ARG A 65 4.09 16.15 6.38
N ASN A 66 4.14 15.21 7.32
CA ASN A 66 5.33 14.91 8.08
C ASN A 66 6.33 14.04 7.30
N SER A 67 7.60 14.15 7.65
CA SER A 67 8.65 13.25 7.18
C SER A 67 9.13 12.35 8.31
N TYR A 68 9.48 11.11 7.98
CA TYR A 68 10.05 10.11 8.90
C TYR A 68 11.58 10.02 8.79
N GLY A 69 12.18 10.72 7.83
CA GLY A 69 13.63 10.75 7.54
C GLY A 69 13.90 11.22 6.11
N ASN A 70 15.15 11.17 5.67
CA ASN A 70 15.53 11.34 4.28
C ASN A 70 16.21 10.06 3.77
N ILE A 71 16.03 9.73 2.49
CA ILE A 71 16.72 8.59 1.87
C ILE A 71 18.24 8.77 1.81
N THR A 72 18.72 10.01 1.95
CA THR A 72 20.15 10.32 2.07
C THR A 72 20.69 10.15 3.49
N ASP A 73 19.83 9.87 4.48
CA ASP A 73 20.28 9.61 5.85
C ASP A 73 21.12 8.32 5.91
N SER A 74 21.98 8.22 6.92
CA SER A 74 22.80 7.02 7.08
C SER A 74 21.93 5.76 7.24
N TYR A 75 22.41 4.62 6.73
CA TYR A 75 21.71 3.34 6.92
C TYR A 75 21.35 3.06 8.39
N LYS A 76 22.25 3.40 9.31
CA LYS A 76 22.01 3.27 10.76
C LYS A 76 20.83 4.14 11.21
N GLU A 77 20.73 5.37 10.74
CA GLU A 77 19.62 6.28 11.07
C GLU A 77 18.29 5.78 10.50
N ILE A 78 18.28 5.40 9.22
CA ILE A 78 17.09 4.85 8.57
C ILE A 78 16.60 3.60 9.31
N SER A 79 17.49 2.63 9.54
CA SER A 79 17.12 1.34 10.16
C SER A 79 16.68 1.47 11.62
N THR A 80 17.32 2.36 12.41
CA THR A 80 17.04 2.46 13.85
C THR A 80 15.95 3.48 14.21
N LYS A 81 15.81 4.57 13.42
CA LYS A 81 14.84 5.63 13.70
C LYS A 81 13.67 5.61 12.73
N THR A 82 13.93 5.71 11.42
CA THR A 82 12.87 5.87 10.41
C THR A 82 12.00 4.62 10.32
N ILE A 83 12.60 3.45 10.14
CA ILE A 83 11.86 2.18 10.07
C ILE A 83 11.14 1.88 11.38
N LYS A 84 11.74 2.22 12.54
CA LYS A 84 11.10 2.04 13.85
C LYS A 84 9.84 2.90 14.01
N ARG A 85 9.84 4.13 13.50
CA ARG A 85 8.64 5.00 13.55
C ARG A 85 7.57 4.54 12.57
N LEU A 86 7.96 4.09 11.37
CA LEU A 86 7.04 3.55 10.36
C LEU A 86 6.42 2.23 10.79
N SER A 87 7.17 1.36 11.47
CA SER A 87 6.67 0.06 11.91
C SER A 87 5.51 0.17 12.90
N ILE A 88 5.42 1.26 13.66
CA ILE A 88 4.25 1.54 14.52
C ILE A 88 2.99 1.62 13.65
N LEU A 89 3.05 2.31 12.51
CA LEU A 89 1.93 2.43 11.58
C LEU A 89 1.63 1.10 10.88
N TRP A 90 2.67 0.37 10.46
CA TRP A 90 2.52 -0.92 9.77
C TRP A 90 1.76 -1.97 10.59
N ASN A 91 1.79 -1.84 11.92
CA ASN A 91 1.10 -2.73 12.84
C ASN A 91 -0.35 -2.31 13.13
N ILE A 92 -0.84 -1.17 12.62
CA ILE A 92 -2.24 -0.77 12.79
C ILE A 92 -3.09 -1.52 11.76
N ARG A 93 -3.84 -2.52 12.20
CA ARG A 93 -4.76 -3.33 11.37
C ARG A 93 -6.04 -2.58 11.05
N LYS A 94 -6.65 -2.86 9.89
CA LYS A 94 -7.96 -2.31 9.53
C LYS A 94 -9.07 -2.71 10.51
N ASP A 95 -8.95 -3.87 11.14
CA ASP A 95 -9.87 -4.31 12.21
C ASP A 95 -9.88 -3.39 13.44
N SER A 96 -8.84 -2.56 13.62
CA SER A 96 -8.73 -1.61 14.73
C SER A 96 -9.08 -0.17 14.33
N ILE A 97 -9.54 0.04 13.09
CA ILE A 97 -9.81 1.37 12.52
C ILE A 97 -11.29 1.47 12.16
N ALA A 98 -12.04 2.40 12.73
CA ALA A 98 -13.40 2.70 12.30
C ALA A 98 -13.42 3.62 11.06
N PRO A 99 -14.30 3.40 10.06
CA PRO A 99 -15.28 2.32 9.95
C PRO A 99 -14.73 1.05 9.27
N CYS A 100 -13.44 1.02 8.93
CA CYS A 100 -12.81 -0.09 8.21
C CYS A 100 -12.93 -1.45 8.90
N ASN A 101 -13.10 -1.48 10.22
CA ASN A 101 -13.21 -2.69 11.03
C ASN A 101 -14.44 -3.54 10.68
N ILE A 102 -15.50 -2.92 10.17
CA ILE A 102 -16.71 -3.62 9.73
C ILE A 102 -16.87 -3.67 8.21
N CYS A 103 -16.02 -2.96 7.47
CA CYS A 103 -16.12 -2.88 6.02
C CYS A 103 -15.83 -4.24 5.36
N GLU A 104 -16.69 -4.60 4.41
CA GLU A 104 -16.59 -5.74 3.50
C GLU A 104 -15.32 -5.69 2.63
N PHE A 105 -14.82 -4.49 2.31
CA PHE A 105 -13.60 -4.32 1.54
C PHE A 105 -12.32 -4.36 2.38
N ARG A 106 -12.39 -4.55 3.70
CA ARG A 106 -11.20 -4.39 4.57
C ARG A 106 -10.02 -5.28 4.19
N LEU A 107 -10.26 -6.44 3.56
CA LEU A 107 -9.22 -7.38 3.15
C LEU A 107 -8.65 -7.13 1.74
N CYS A 108 -9.23 -6.22 0.96
CA CYS A 108 -8.76 -5.87 -0.38
C CYS A 108 -8.56 -4.36 -0.60
N CYS A 109 -8.97 -3.52 0.36
CA CYS A 109 -8.88 -2.08 0.26
C CYS A 109 -7.42 -1.59 0.35
N THR A 110 -6.93 -1.03 -0.75
CA THR A 110 -5.59 -0.45 -0.89
C THR A 110 -5.54 1.05 -0.60
N VAL A 111 -6.67 1.67 -0.25
CA VAL A 111 -6.72 3.10 0.11
C VAL A 111 -5.94 3.34 1.41
N ALA A 112 -4.96 4.22 1.34
CA ALA A 112 -4.03 4.55 2.42
C ALA A 112 -4.48 5.79 3.21
N HIS A 113 -5.37 5.60 4.18
CA HIS A 113 -5.73 6.62 5.16
C HIS A 113 -4.84 6.55 6.40
N ILE A 114 -4.63 7.71 7.03
CA ILE A 114 -3.98 7.80 8.34
C ILE A 114 -5.02 7.54 9.42
N PRO A 115 -4.89 6.46 10.19
CA PRO A 115 -5.73 6.27 11.35
C PRO A 115 -5.46 7.38 12.39
N LEU A 116 -6.45 8.26 12.59
CA LEU A 116 -6.43 9.24 13.66
C LEU A 116 -6.65 8.52 14.98
N LYS A 117 -5.72 8.69 15.93
CA LYS A 117 -5.87 8.17 17.28
C LYS A 117 -6.98 8.95 17.98
N LYS A 118 -8.01 8.24 18.44
CA LYS A 118 -9.12 8.73 19.27
C LYS A 118 -9.06 8.05 20.64
N GLU A 119 -9.91 8.48 21.56
CA GLU A 119 -10.01 7.90 22.91
C GLU A 119 -10.27 6.37 22.86
N ASN A 120 -11.12 5.93 21.93
CA ASN A 120 -11.55 4.53 21.80
C ASN A 120 -10.84 3.76 20.67
N GLY A 121 -9.66 4.21 20.21
CA GLY A 121 -8.86 3.51 19.20
C GLY A 121 -8.52 4.37 18.00
N TYR A 122 -8.68 3.84 16.78
CA TYR A 122 -8.34 4.55 15.55
C TYR A 122 -9.55 4.80 14.66
N ALA A 123 -9.57 5.92 13.96
CA ALA A 123 -10.61 6.22 12.97
C ALA A 123 -10.04 6.88 11.72
N VAL A 124 -10.71 6.68 10.58
CA VAL A 124 -10.40 7.34 9.31
C VAL A 124 -11.64 8.01 8.76
N ASN A 125 -11.45 9.09 8.00
CA ASN A 125 -12.51 9.68 7.19
C ASN A 125 -12.49 9.02 5.80
N CYS A 126 -13.26 7.94 5.66
CA CYS A 126 -13.40 7.19 4.41
C CYS A 126 -14.63 7.69 3.65
N ASN A 127 -14.53 7.80 2.32
CA ASN A 127 -15.69 8.18 1.51
C ASN A 127 -16.72 7.05 1.34
N TYR A 128 -16.41 5.84 1.80
CA TYR A 128 -17.32 4.70 1.74
C TYR A 128 -17.98 4.45 3.10
N ASP A 129 -19.31 4.34 3.11
CA ASP A 129 -20.12 3.97 4.26
C ASP A 129 -20.43 2.45 4.24
N PRO A 130 -19.74 1.63 5.05
CA PRO A 130 -19.99 0.19 5.10
C PRO A 130 -21.31 -0.20 5.76
N TYR A 131 -22.03 0.73 6.41
CA TYR A 131 -23.36 0.43 6.95
C TYR A 131 -24.43 0.44 5.85
N LYS A 132 -24.23 1.24 4.80
CA LYS A 132 -25.15 1.37 3.66
C LYS A 132 -24.62 0.72 2.38
N ALA A 133 -23.34 0.36 2.36
CA ALA A 133 -22.62 -0.10 1.19
C ALA A 133 -22.59 0.93 0.04
N GLU A 134 -22.43 2.21 0.38
CA GLU A 134 -22.48 3.34 -0.56
C GLU A 134 -21.27 4.26 -0.43
N LEU A 135 -20.92 4.95 -1.52
CA LEU A 135 -20.00 6.08 -1.48
C LEU A 135 -20.79 7.34 -1.10
N ASN A 136 -20.23 8.15 -0.20
CA ASN A 136 -20.72 9.48 0.11
C ASN A 136 -20.39 10.49 -1.00
#